data_AF-A0A2P8W7H6-F1
#
_entry.id   AF-A0A2P8W7H6-F1
#
_cell.length_a   1.000
_cell.length_b   1.000
_cell.length_c   1.000
_cell.angle_alpha   90.00
_cell.angle_beta   90.00
_cell.angle_gamma   90.00
#
_symmetry.space_group_name_H-M   'P 1'
#
loop_
_entity.id
_entity.type
_entity.pdbx_description
1 polymer ?
#
loop_
_entity_poly.entity_id
_entity_poly.type
_entity_poly.pdbx_seq_one_letter_code
_entity_poly.pdbx_strand_id
1 'polypeptide(L)'
;MTEPSAGLPIQTELVDDTQALAKELGVSWGQLITLALQDFVQRYRGQKNLVERINAAYSDEIDSEETSLMAAMRSTHRRVVEGEW
;
A
#
# COMPACT_ATOMS: atom_id res chain seq x y z
N MET A 1 -20.41 13.89 -19.16
CA MET A 1 -19.17 13.76 -18.38
C MET A 1 -18.04 13.64 -19.38
N THR A 2 -17.02 14.48 -19.25
CA THR A 2 -15.96 14.72 -20.24
C THR A 2 -15.10 13.48 -20.42
N GLU A 3 -15.10 12.90 -21.62
CA GLU A 3 -14.17 11.84 -21.98
C GLU A 3 -12.78 12.46 -22.20
N PRO A 4 -11.73 12.00 -21.49
CA PRO A 4 -10.38 12.40 -21.83
C PRO A 4 -9.99 11.71 -23.15
N SER A 5 -10.16 12.41 -24.28
CA SER A 5 -9.79 12.00 -25.63
C SER A 5 -8.27 12.12 -25.89
N ALA A 6 -7.45 11.72 -24.92
CA ALA A 6 -5.99 11.73 -25.06
C ALA A 6 -5.49 10.30 -25.28
N GLY A 7 -4.79 10.07 -26.39
CA GLY A 7 -4.10 8.80 -26.62
C GLY A 7 -3.03 8.60 -25.54
N LEU A 8 -3.15 7.51 -24.77
CA LEU A 8 -2.19 7.12 -23.75
C LEU A 8 -1.14 6.20 -24.38
N PRO A 9 0.16 6.49 -24.26
CA PRO A 9 1.19 5.54 -24.64
C PRO A 9 1.11 4.34 -23.70
N ILE A 10 0.69 3.19 -24.24
CA ILE A 10 0.55 1.93 -23.53
C ILE A 10 1.31 0.84 -24.29
N GLN A 11 1.92 -0.10 -23.57
CA GLN A 11 2.66 -1.20 -24.17
C GLN A 11 1.71 -2.11 -24.95
N THR A 12 2.09 -2.50 -26.17
CA THR A 12 1.23 -3.31 -27.06
C THR A 12 0.89 -4.66 -26.44
N GLU A 13 1.86 -5.32 -25.81
CA GLU A 13 1.67 -6.59 -25.11
C GLU A 13 0.56 -6.51 -24.05
N LEU A 14 0.54 -5.42 -23.27
CA LEU A 14 -0.50 -5.19 -22.27
C LEU A 14 -1.88 -4.95 -22.89
N VAL A 15 -1.94 -4.32 -24.07
CA VAL A 15 -3.20 -4.13 -24.80
C VAL A 15 -3.74 -5.48 -25.26
N ASP A 16 -2.89 -6.32 -25.84
CA ASP A 16 -3.29 -7.63 -26.34
C ASP A 16 -3.80 -8.53 -25.20
N ASP A 17 -3.07 -8.58 -24.08
CA ASP A 17 -3.46 -9.33 -22.89
C ASP A 17 -4.79 -8.86 -22.32
N THR A 18 -4.98 -7.54 -22.19
CA THR A 18 -6.22 -6.97 -21.64
C THR A 18 -7.41 -7.14 -22.58
N GLN A 19 -7.20 -7.14 -23.91
CA GLN A 19 -8.25 -7.46 -24.87
C GLN A 19 -8.67 -8.93 -24.82
N ALA A 20 -7.70 -9.85 -24.69
CA ALA A 20 -7.99 -11.27 -24.52
C ALA A 20 -8.79 -11.52 -23.24
N LEU A 21 -8.37 -10.90 -22.12
CA LEU A 21 -9.06 -10.98 -20.85
C LEU A 21 -10.47 -10.39 -20.91
N ALA A 22 -10.66 -9.26 -21.59
CA ALA A 22 -11.98 -8.66 -21.76
C ALA A 22 -12.95 -9.59 -22.52
N LYS A 23 -12.44 -10.27 -23.56
CA LYS A 23 -13.21 -11.29 -24.29
C LYS A 23 -13.57 -12.48 -23.41
N GLU A 24 -12.63 -12.98 -22.61
CA GLU A 24 -12.87 -14.08 -21.67
C GLU A 24 -13.95 -13.73 -20.63
N LEU A 25 -13.91 -12.50 -20.11
CA LEU A 25 -14.87 -11.98 -19.14
C LEU A 25 -16.20 -11.54 -19.76
N GLY A 26 -16.32 -11.54 -21.09
CA GLY A 26 -17.52 -11.09 -21.81
C GLY A 26 -17.83 -9.60 -21.65
N VAL A 27 -16.82 -8.76 -21.42
CA VAL A 27 -16.96 -7.30 -21.24
C VAL A 27 -16.24 -6.54 -22.34
N SER A 28 -16.59 -5.26 -22.53
CA SER A 28 -15.83 -4.41 -23.45
C SER A 28 -14.44 -4.06 -22.89
N TRP A 29 -13.45 -3.88 -23.75
CA TRP A 29 -12.09 -3.50 -23.35
C TRP A 29 -12.09 -2.19 -22.54
N GLY A 30 -12.83 -1.16 -22.97
CA GLY A 30 -12.95 0.10 -22.23
C GLY A 30 -13.57 -0.07 -20.83
N GLN A 31 -14.54 -0.96 -20.68
CA GLN A 31 -15.13 -1.29 -19.39
C GLN A 31 -14.12 -2.00 -18.47
N LEU A 32 -13.34 -2.95 -19.01
CA LEU A 32 -12.27 -3.61 -18.28
C LEU A 32 -11.22 -2.61 -17.79
N ILE A 33 -10.76 -1.70 -18.66
CA ILE A 33 -9.81 -0.64 -18.29
C ILE A 33 -10.38 0.27 -17.19
N THR A 34 -11.65 0.65 -17.30
CA THR A 34 -12.32 1.46 -16.28
C THR A 34 -12.32 0.77 -14.92
N LEU A 35 -12.67 -0.52 -14.90
CA LEU A 35 -12.68 -1.32 -13.67
C LEU A 35 -11.28 -1.48 -13.08
N ALA A 36 -10.28 -1.76 -13.92
CA ALA A 36 -8.89 -1.92 -13.48
C ALA A 36 -8.34 -0.64 -12.85
N LEU A 37 -8.62 0.52 -13.45
CA LEU A 37 -8.21 1.82 -12.91
C LEU A 37 -8.91 2.15 -11.59
N GLN A 38 -10.22 1.86 -11.49
CA GLN A 38 -10.97 2.05 -10.25
C GLN A 38 -10.42 1.18 -9.11
N ASP A 39 -10.19 -0.10 -9.37
CA ASP A 39 -9.63 -1.04 -8.39
C ASP A 39 -8.21 -0.62 -7.97
N PHE A 40 -7.35 -0.23 -8.92
CA PHE A 40 -6.00 0.26 -8.61
C PHE A 40 -6.03 1.49 -7.69
N VAL A 41 -6.85 2.50 -8.01
CA VAL A 41 -6.99 3.70 -7.20
C VAL A 41 -7.55 3.38 -5.81
N GLN A 42 -8.53 2.48 -5.73
CA GLN A 42 -9.12 2.07 -4.47
C GLN A 42 -8.11 1.34 -3.58
N ARG A 43 -7.35 0.39 -4.14
CA ARG A 43 -6.30 -0.34 -3.42
C ARG A 43 -5.20 0.60 -2.93
N TYR A 44 -4.72 1.49 -3.79
CA TYR A 44 -3.69 2.47 -3.42
C TYR A 44 -4.16 3.39 -2.28
N ARG A 45 -5.39 3.91 -2.36
CA ARG A 45 -5.98 4.74 -1.30
C ARG A 45 -6.19 3.94 -0.01
N GLY A 46 -6.68 2.71 -0.10
CA GLY A 46 -6.86 1.83 1.06
C GLY A 46 -5.54 1.57 1.79
N GLN A 47 -4.48 1.25 1.05
CA GLN A 47 -3.14 1.05 1.61
C GLN A 47 -2.60 2.33 2.25
N LYS A 48 -2.75 3.48 1.59
CA LYS A 48 -2.33 4.78 2.15
C LYS A 48 -3.07 5.12 3.43
N ASN A 49 -4.40 4.95 3.45
CA ASN A 49 -5.22 5.19 4.62
C ASN A 49 -4.87 4.25 5.79
N LEU A 50 -4.54 2.99 5.51
CA LEU A 50 -4.10 2.05 6.54
C LEU A 50 -2.78 2.50 7.17
N VAL A 51 -1.79 2.88 6.35
CA VAL A 51 -0.51 3.40 6.84
C VAL A 51 -0.69 4.68 7.65
N GLU A 52 -1.53 5.60 7.17
CA GLU A 52 -1.84 6.84 7.91
C GLU A 52 -2.49 6.55 9.27
N ARG A 53 -3.41 5.56 9.35
CA ARG A 53 -4.02 5.14 10.61
C ARG A 53 -3.04 4.48 11.57
N ILE A 54 -2.11 3.68 11.05
CA ILE A 54 -1.04 3.10 11.88
C ILE A 54 -0.18 4.21 12.45
N ASN A 55 0.29 5.14 11.61
CA ASN A 55 1.12 6.25 12.08
C ASN A 55 0.39 7.14 13.09
N ALA A 56 -0.92 7.37 12.90
CA ALA A 56 -1.73 8.11 13.87
C ALA A 56 -1.91 7.37 15.20
N ALA A 57 -1.97 6.03 15.20
CA ALA A 57 -2.01 5.26 16.45
C ALA A 57 -0.69 5.32 17.24
N TYR A 58 0.42 5.63 16.56
CA TYR A 58 1.74 5.83 17.16
C TYR A 58 2.16 7.31 17.23
N SER A 59 1.25 8.25 16.94
CA SER A 59 1.58 9.68 16.99
C SER A 59 1.58 10.25 18.40
N ASP A 60 1.06 9.48 19.38
CA ASP A 60 1.14 9.85 20.77
C ASP A 60 2.61 9.90 21.20
N GLU A 61 2.95 10.95 21.94
CA GLU A 61 4.31 11.18 22.42
C GLU A 61 4.63 10.13 23.49
N ILE A 62 5.81 9.50 23.39
CA ILE A 62 6.25 8.49 24.37
C ILE A 62 6.30 9.15 25.74
N ASP A 63 5.53 8.63 26.69
CA ASP A 63 5.46 9.19 28.02
C ASP A 63 6.73 8.88 28.84
N SER A 64 6.87 9.52 30.00
CA SER A 64 8.04 9.33 30.86
C SER A 64 8.15 7.92 31.44
N GLU A 65 7.03 7.20 31.60
CA GLU A 65 7.01 5.84 32.11
C GLU A 65 7.47 4.85 31.02
N GLU A 66 6.97 4.98 29.79
CA GLU A 66 7.42 4.23 28.62
C GLU A 66 8.90 4.47 28.33
N THR A 67 9.37 5.71 28.44
CA THR A 67 10.79 6.04 28.27
C THR A 67 11.66 5.31 29.31
N SER A 68 11.20 5.28 30.56
CA SER A 68 11.89 4.59 31.66
C SER A 68 11.90 3.06 31.46
N LEU A 69 10.78 2.50 31.01
CA LEU A 69 10.65 1.08 30.67
C LEU A 69 11.58 0.69 29.52
N MET A 70 11.63 1.48 28.44
CA MET A 70 12.53 1.24 27.31
C MET A 70 14.00 1.30 27.71
N ALA A 71 14.38 2.21 28.61
CA ALA A 71 15.75 2.28 29.13
C ALA A 71 16.13 1.02 29.92
N ALA A 72 15.22 0.51 30.76
CA ALA A 72 15.40 -0.74 31.50
C ALA A 72 15.45 -1.97 30.58
N MET A 73 14.63 -2.01 29.52
CA MET A 73 14.67 -3.06 28.51
C MET A 73 16.02 -3.07 27.77
N ARG A 74 16.53 -1.90 27.36
CA ARG A 74 17.85 -1.79 26.69
C ARG A 74 19.00 -2.21 27.59
N SER A 75 18.99 -1.84 28.87
CA SER A 75 20.05 -2.25 29.80
C SER A 75 20.03 -3.75 30.05
N THR A 76 18.83 -4.34 30.15
CA THR A 76 18.65 -5.79 30.30
C THR A 76 19.12 -6.53 29.05
N HIS A 77 18.70 -6.08 27.87
CA HIS A 77 19.12 -6.66 26.60
C HIS A 77 20.64 -6.58 26.42
N ARG A 78 21.23 -5.42 26.72
CA ARG A 78 22.69 -5.24 26.69
C ARG A 78 23.41 -6.23 27.60
N ARG A 79 22.95 -6.40 28.85
CA ARG A 79 23.55 -7.33 29.81
C ARG A 79 23.46 -8.79 29.36
N VAL A 80 22.38 -9.17 28.67
CA VAL A 80 22.21 -10.52 28.10
C VAL A 80 23.16 -10.74 26.92
N VAL A 81 23.30 -9.76 26.03
CA VAL A 81 24.16 -9.86 24.83
C VAL A 81 25.65 -9.72 25.16
N GLU A 82 26.02 -8.87 26.14
CA GLU A 82 27.40 -8.67 26.57
C GLU A 82 27.87 -9.71 27.60
N GLY A 83 26.93 -10.48 28.18
CA GLY A 83 27.20 -11.50 29.21
C GLY A 83 27.19 -12.94 28.71
N GLU A 84 26.84 -13.21 27.44
CA GLU A 84 26.94 -14.54 26.83
C GLU A 84 27.87 -14.53 25.61
N TRP A 85 29.13 -14.90 25.86
CA TRP A 85 29.92 -15.84 25.05
C TRP A 85 30.81 -16.65 25.98
#